data_AF-A0AAR5Q9V3-F1
#
_entry.id   AF-A0AAR5Q9V3-F1
#
_cell.length_a   1.000
_cell.length_b   1.000
_cell.length_c   1.000
_cell.angle_alpha   90.00
_cell.angle_beta   90.00
_cell.angle_gamma   90.00
#
_symmetry.space_group_name_H-M   'P 1'
#
loop_
_entity.id
_entity.type
_entity.pdbx_description
1 polymer ?
#
loop_
_entity_poly.entity_id
_entity_poly.type
_entity_poly.pdbx_seq_one_letter_code
_entity_poly.pdbx_strand_id
1 'polypeptide(L)'
;MNAVVFHISLLLILSHLDLFIKFTFAGTCWSTMVRRNNGRCKELLYERISKEDCCSSSTSIATAWSAEELDPSTLFFWRMFGGGVRCLLCKESCQNVECEPGKSCVVRKGTPKCVCSSCKEGKKKPKGPVCGTDGRTYRNWCRMKKKSCKQRLRNLSVAYYGVCQSSCDKISCPDSKTCLLDQNLTPHCIHCSKKTCPAVPKQRQVCGSDGLTYKSACHLREVACLKGRAIPIAYKGFCRDNVTCHNIHCQDRQQCLLDMEAGGRPRCVACSISCRPKLLHGPVCGTNNSTYQTWCHMMQDACSKGYVIDTKHSGKCVSFALWISEIVWG
;
A
#
# COMPACT_ATOMS: atom_id res chain seq x y z
N MET A 1 42.21 64.42 -39.31
CA MET A 1 42.13 62.98 -38.96
C MET A 1 41.90 62.68 -37.47
N ASN A 2 41.93 63.67 -36.55
CA ASN A 2 41.88 63.38 -35.11
C ASN A 2 40.47 63.41 -34.47
N ALA A 3 39.45 63.96 -35.13
CA ALA A 3 38.08 64.02 -34.57
C ALA A 3 37.25 62.74 -34.81
N VAL A 4 37.52 62.02 -35.91
CA VAL A 4 36.75 60.80 -36.28
C VAL A 4 37.16 59.59 -35.44
N VAL A 5 38.45 59.51 -35.06
CA VAL A 5 38.99 58.42 -34.22
C VAL A 5 38.44 58.49 -32.78
N PHE A 6 38.20 59.70 -32.27
CA PHE A 6 37.66 59.90 -30.91
C PHE A 6 36.19 59.49 -30.80
N HIS A 7 35.37 59.76 -31.82
CA HIS A 7 33.96 59.36 -31.84
C HIS A 7 33.75 57.85 -31.97
N ILE A 8 34.59 57.18 -32.76
CA ILE A 8 34.54 55.71 -32.90
C ILE A 8 35.00 55.03 -31.61
N SER A 9 36.02 55.57 -30.95
CA SER A 9 36.50 55.05 -29.66
C SER A 9 35.47 55.21 -28.53
N LEU A 10 34.72 56.33 -28.49
CA LEU A 10 33.67 56.55 -27.50
C LEU A 10 32.44 55.65 -27.72
N LEU A 11 32.05 55.40 -28.98
CA LEU A 11 30.94 54.50 -29.32
C LEU A 11 31.28 53.02 -29.06
N LEU A 12 32.54 52.61 -29.25
CA LEU A 12 33.02 51.27 -28.87
C LEU A 12 33.10 51.10 -27.35
N ILE A 13 33.49 52.15 -26.61
CA ILE A 13 33.48 52.11 -25.14
C ILE A 13 32.04 52.04 -24.59
N LEU A 14 31.08 52.74 -25.21
CA LEU A 14 29.67 52.68 -24.82
C LEU A 14 29.02 51.34 -25.18
N SER A 15 29.35 50.74 -26.33
CA SER A 15 28.85 49.39 -26.69
C SER A 15 29.51 48.26 -25.87
N HIS A 16 30.73 48.46 -25.37
CA HIS A 16 31.37 47.59 -24.37
C HIS A 16 30.88 47.86 -22.94
N LEU A 17 30.38 49.06 -22.63
CA LEU A 17 29.73 49.38 -21.35
C LEU A 17 28.34 48.72 -21.24
N ASP A 18 27.60 48.64 -22.35
CA ASP A 18 26.32 47.90 -22.43
C ASP A 18 26.52 46.37 -22.37
N LEU A 19 27.74 45.87 -22.58
CA LEU A 19 28.08 44.45 -22.44
C LEU A 19 28.43 44.05 -21.00
N PHE A 20 28.64 45.00 -20.08
CA PHE A 20 29.21 44.72 -18.75
C PHE A 20 28.26 44.89 -17.55
N ILE A 21 26.99 45.28 -17.72
CA ILE A 21 26.05 45.34 -16.58
C ILE A 21 24.65 44.82 -16.95
N LYS A 22 24.56 43.57 -17.40
CA LYS A 22 23.46 42.71 -16.95
C LYS A 22 23.99 41.90 -15.78
N PHE A 23 24.01 42.51 -14.59
CA PHE A 23 24.03 41.73 -13.35
C PHE A 23 22.76 40.89 -13.36
N THR A 24 22.86 39.67 -13.88
CA THR A 24 21.83 38.67 -13.68
C THR A 24 21.88 38.39 -12.19
N PHE A 25 20.85 38.82 -11.46
CA PHE A 25 20.69 38.49 -10.06
C PHE A 25 20.51 36.98 -9.96
N ALA A 26 21.62 36.28 -9.77
CA ALA A 26 21.63 34.86 -9.51
C ALA A 26 21.11 34.69 -8.08
N GLY A 27 20.09 33.85 -7.93
CA GLY A 27 19.46 33.55 -6.65
C GLY A 27 19.45 32.06 -6.39
N THR A 28 18.62 31.67 -5.43
CA THR A 28 18.49 30.29 -5.00
C THR A 28 17.11 29.75 -5.37
N CYS A 29 17.07 28.62 -6.07
CA CYS A 29 15.85 27.91 -6.43
C CYS A 29 15.58 26.77 -5.45
N TRP A 30 14.32 26.63 -5.04
CA TRP A 30 13.89 25.72 -3.99
C TRP A 30 12.82 24.79 -4.51
N SER A 31 12.90 23.50 -4.16
CA SER A 31 11.93 22.49 -4.62
C SER A 31 10.59 22.59 -3.90
N THR A 32 10.60 23.03 -2.63
CA THR A 32 9.40 23.10 -1.78
C THR A 32 9.41 24.31 -0.85
N MET A 33 8.38 25.15 -0.95
CA MET A 33 8.03 26.13 0.07
C MET A 33 7.04 25.59 1.11
N VAL A 34 7.37 25.72 2.40
CA VAL A 34 6.46 25.43 3.51
C VAL A 34 5.66 26.68 3.90
N ARG A 35 4.43 26.78 3.38
CA ARG A 35 3.55 27.94 3.60
C ARG A 35 3.20 28.23 5.06
N ARG A 36 3.13 27.21 5.93
CA ARG A 36 2.80 27.37 7.36
C ARG A 36 3.88 28.10 8.17
N ASN A 37 5.09 28.25 7.62
CA ASN A 37 6.22 28.89 8.30
C ASN A 37 6.60 30.21 7.61
N ASN A 38 5.63 31.12 7.41
CA ASN A 38 5.81 32.42 6.75
C ASN A 38 6.46 32.35 5.35
N GLY A 39 6.21 31.29 4.59
CA GLY A 39 6.76 31.13 3.24
C GLY A 39 8.27 30.87 3.22
N ARG A 40 8.74 29.95 4.08
CA ARG A 40 10.14 29.54 4.12
C ARG A 40 10.43 28.30 3.28
N CYS A 41 11.60 28.29 2.66
CA CYS A 41 12.15 27.21 1.87
C CYS A 41 13.33 26.56 2.59
N LYS A 42 13.45 25.24 2.43
CA LYS A 42 14.54 24.46 3.04
C LYS A 42 15.23 23.55 2.05
N GLU A 43 14.54 23.12 1.00
CA GLU A 43 15.05 22.11 0.08
C GLU A 43 15.55 22.77 -1.19
N LEU A 44 16.88 22.85 -1.30
CA LEU A 44 17.61 23.48 -2.39
C LEU A 44 17.45 22.63 -3.67
N LEU A 45 17.16 23.28 -4.80
CA LEU A 45 17.07 22.64 -6.11
C LEU A 45 18.25 23.04 -7.00
N TYR A 46 18.47 24.35 -7.14
CA TYR A 46 19.57 24.93 -7.91
C TYR A 46 20.08 26.20 -7.23
N GLU A 47 21.37 26.48 -7.34
CA GLU A 47 22.02 27.72 -6.90
C GLU A 47 22.43 28.57 -8.10
N ARG A 48 22.66 29.86 -7.86
CA ARG A 48 23.12 30.84 -8.86
C ARG A 48 22.27 30.83 -10.13
N ILE A 49 20.96 30.89 -9.94
CA ILE A 49 19.98 30.79 -11.02
C ILE A 49 19.03 31.98 -10.96
N SER A 50 18.68 32.51 -12.14
CA SER A 50 17.70 33.59 -12.24
C SER A 50 16.32 33.11 -11.80
N LYS A 51 15.44 34.06 -11.44
CA LYS A 51 14.06 33.74 -11.10
C LYS A 51 13.33 33.12 -12.30
N GLU A 52 13.59 33.64 -13.49
CA GLU A 52 13.00 33.20 -14.76
C GLU A 52 13.37 31.75 -15.05
N ASP A 53 14.64 31.39 -14.92
CA ASP A 53 15.14 30.03 -15.16
C ASP A 53 14.63 29.05 -14.08
N CYS A 54 14.62 29.46 -12.81
CA CYS A 54 14.04 28.65 -11.73
C CYS A 54 12.55 28.37 -11.94
N CYS A 55 11.78 29.38 -12.36
CA CYS A 55 10.33 29.28 -12.46
C CYS A 55 9.84 28.71 -13.81
N SER A 56 10.67 28.72 -14.84
CA SER A 56 10.42 28.06 -16.13
C SER A 56 10.84 26.59 -16.15
N SER A 57 11.91 26.24 -15.44
CA SER A 57 12.42 24.85 -15.36
C SER A 57 11.50 23.88 -14.61
N SER A 58 10.50 24.37 -13.88
CA SER A 58 9.62 23.54 -13.06
C SER A 58 8.13 23.79 -13.30
N THR A 59 7.38 22.70 -13.50
CA THR A 59 5.91 22.66 -13.52
C THR A 59 5.30 22.45 -12.12
N SER A 60 6.14 22.30 -11.09
CA SER A 60 5.68 22.08 -9.71
C SER A 60 5.15 23.35 -9.05
N ILE A 61 4.07 23.17 -8.29
CA ILE A 61 3.38 24.23 -7.54
C ILE A 61 4.11 24.65 -6.25
N ALA A 62 5.07 23.84 -5.83
CA ALA A 62 5.82 24.04 -4.58
C ALA A 62 7.15 24.76 -4.82
N THR A 63 7.58 24.85 -6.08
CA THR A 63 8.82 25.51 -6.49
C THR A 63 8.77 26.98 -6.13
N ALA A 64 9.87 27.47 -5.58
CA ALA A 64 10.00 28.83 -5.09
C ALA A 64 11.43 29.34 -5.32
N TRP A 65 11.59 30.65 -5.27
CA TRP A 65 12.85 31.33 -5.52
C TRP A 65 13.13 32.38 -4.45
N SER A 66 14.40 32.62 -4.14
CA SER A 66 14.87 33.72 -3.31
C SER A 66 16.04 34.44 -3.98
N ALA A 67 16.09 35.76 -3.87
CA ALA A 67 17.19 36.57 -4.42
C ALA A 67 18.51 36.42 -3.65
N GLU A 68 18.46 35.81 -2.46
CA GLU A 68 19.64 35.63 -1.62
C GLU A 68 20.53 34.52 -2.20
N GLU A 69 21.77 34.89 -2.54
CA GLU A 69 22.86 33.94 -2.70
C GLU A 69 23.36 33.56 -1.31
N LEU A 70 23.22 32.29 -0.97
CA LEU A 70 23.56 31.79 0.35
C LEU A 70 24.91 31.09 0.25
N ASP A 71 25.90 31.55 1.01
CA ASP A 71 27.10 30.73 1.18
C ASP A 71 26.73 29.42 1.93
N PRO A 72 27.51 28.34 1.74
CA PRO A 72 27.20 27.04 2.34
C PRO A 72 27.01 27.07 3.86
N SER A 73 27.71 27.96 4.57
CA SER A 73 27.63 28.09 6.03
C SER A 73 26.32 28.76 6.42
N THR A 74 25.95 29.85 5.76
CA THR A 74 24.67 30.53 5.99
C THR A 74 23.49 29.61 5.67
N LEU A 75 23.55 28.87 4.56
CA LEU A 75 22.55 27.86 4.20
C LEU A 75 22.40 26.80 5.31
N PHE A 76 23.52 26.34 5.89
CA PHE A 76 23.51 25.40 7.02
C PHE A 76 22.79 25.99 8.24
N PHE A 77 23.13 27.21 8.67
CA PHE A 77 22.49 27.83 9.82
C PHE A 77 20.99 28.06 9.61
N TRP A 78 20.57 28.50 8.42
CA TRP A 78 19.15 28.66 8.10
C TRP A 78 18.37 27.35 8.11
N ARG A 79 18.97 26.26 7.59
CA ARG A 79 18.35 24.93 7.58
C ARG A 79 18.21 24.37 8.99
N MET A 80 19.24 24.52 9.82
CA MET A 80 19.32 23.88 11.15
C MET A 80 18.63 24.70 12.24
N PHE A 81 18.81 26.01 12.26
CA PHE A 81 18.35 26.88 13.36
C PHE A 81 17.38 27.97 12.90
N GLY A 82 17.52 28.46 11.66
CA GLY A 82 16.69 29.55 11.13
C GLY A 82 15.31 29.13 10.61
N GLY A 83 14.96 27.85 10.63
CA GLY A 83 13.64 27.39 10.14
C GLY A 83 13.41 27.53 8.62
N GLY A 84 14.45 27.81 7.85
CA GLY A 84 14.44 27.99 6.39
C GLY A 84 14.57 29.45 5.94
N VAL A 85 14.78 29.63 4.64
CA VAL A 85 15.04 30.92 3.98
C VAL A 85 13.73 31.49 3.44
N ARG A 86 13.52 32.80 3.53
CA ARG A 86 12.31 33.43 2.98
C ARG A 86 12.36 33.39 1.45
N CYS A 87 11.32 32.86 0.83
CA CYS A 87 11.25 32.66 -0.60
C CYS A 87 9.87 33.07 -1.14
N LEU A 88 9.74 33.15 -2.47
CA LEU A 88 8.51 33.45 -3.18
C LEU A 88 8.17 32.31 -4.13
N LEU A 89 6.90 31.93 -4.20
CA LEU A 89 6.47 30.86 -5.10
C LEU A 89 6.63 31.28 -6.57
N CYS A 90 7.04 30.32 -7.39
CA CYS A 90 7.12 30.53 -8.83
C CYS A 90 5.74 30.56 -9.51
N LYS A 91 4.77 29.81 -8.98
CA LYS A 91 3.43 29.67 -9.58
C LYS A 91 2.39 30.37 -8.70
N GLU A 92 1.73 31.37 -9.27
CA GLU A 92 0.62 32.11 -8.66
C GLU A 92 -0.75 31.63 -9.18
N SER A 93 -0.77 30.92 -10.31
CA SER A 93 -1.96 30.34 -10.93
C SER A 93 -1.77 28.84 -11.21
N CYS A 94 -2.78 28.20 -11.79
CA CYS A 94 -2.69 26.81 -12.25
C CYS A 94 -2.18 26.66 -13.69
N GLN A 95 -1.75 27.76 -14.33
CA GLN A 95 -1.21 27.72 -15.68
C GLN A 95 0.15 27.00 -15.68
N ASN A 96 0.31 26.02 -16.57
CA ASN A 96 1.52 25.20 -16.69
C ASN A 96 1.94 24.50 -15.38
N VAL A 97 0.95 24.15 -14.55
CA VAL A 97 1.17 23.39 -13.31
C VAL A 97 0.82 21.93 -13.52
N GLU A 98 1.77 21.05 -13.24
CA GLU A 98 1.58 19.61 -13.24
C GLU A 98 1.53 19.08 -11.80
N CYS A 99 0.47 18.34 -11.50
CA CYS A 99 0.30 17.70 -10.20
C CYS A 99 0.59 16.19 -10.32
N GLU A 100 0.93 15.55 -9.19
CA GLU A 100 1.04 14.09 -9.12
C GLU A 100 -0.22 13.39 -9.69
N PRO A 101 -0.08 12.17 -10.24
CA PRO A 101 -1.20 11.42 -10.80
C PRO A 101 -2.41 11.34 -9.84
N GLY A 102 -3.59 11.69 -10.34
CA GLY A 102 -4.83 11.71 -9.55
C GLY A 102 -5.06 12.98 -8.73
N LYS A 103 -4.22 14.01 -8.91
CA LYS A 103 -4.44 15.37 -8.41
C LYS A 103 -4.69 16.34 -9.56
N SER A 104 -5.41 17.41 -9.25
CA SER A 104 -5.66 18.53 -10.15
C SER A 104 -5.32 19.84 -9.45
N CYS A 105 -4.76 20.79 -10.18
CA CYS A 105 -4.52 22.12 -9.66
C CYS A 105 -5.84 22.88 -9.53
N VAL A 106 -6.07 23.50 -8.38
CA VAL A 106 -7.16 24.45 -8.14
C VAL A 106 -6.64 25.66 -7.40
N VAL A 107 -7.14 26.85 -7.74
CA VAL A 107 -6.86 28.07 -6.97
C VAL A 107 -7.82 28.14 -5.78
N ARG A 108 -7.30 28.26 -4.57
CA ARG A 108 -8.08 28.46 -3.33
C ARG A 108 -7.53 29.63 -2.55
N LYS A 109 -8.38 30.63 -2.27
CA LYS A 109 -7.97 31.89 -1.61
C LYS A 109 -6.76 32.53 -2.32
N GLY A 110 -6.84 32.67 -3.64
CA GLY A 110 -5.76 33.24 -4.47
C GLY A 110 -4.48 32.40 -4.58
N THR A 111 -4.41 31.19 -4.01
CA THR A 111 -3.22 30.35 -4.06
C THR A 111 -3.45 29.04 -4.83
N PRO A 112 -2.55 28.65 -5.75
CA PRO A 112 -2.70 27.41 -6.49
C PRO A 112 -2.32 26.24 -5.58
N LYS A 113 -3.15 25.20 -5.57
CA LYS A 113 -2.99 23.97 -4.79
C LYS A 113 -3.33 22.73 -5.60
N CYS A 114 -2.44 21.75 -5.60
CA CYS A 114 -2.75 20.40 -6.10
C CYS A 114 -3.63 19.66 -5.09
N VAL A 115 -4.89 19.41 -5.47
CA VAL A 115 -5.85 18.67 -4.65
C VAL A 115 -6.20 17.35 -5.33
N CYS A 116 -6.56 16.33 -4.56
CA CYS A 116 -7.05 15.07 -5.13
C CYS A 116 -8.24 15.36 -6.05
N SER A 117 -8.12 14.93 -7.31
CA SER A 117 -9.10 15.21 -8.34
C SER A 117 -10.48 14.71 -7.89
N SER A 118 -11.49 15.56 -8.05
CA SER A 118 -12.88 15.11 -7.92
C SER A 118 -13.16 14.09 -9.00
N CYS A 119 -13.88 13.02 -8.68
CA CYS A 119 -14.26 12.04 -9.68
C CYS A 119 -15.34 12.65 -10.57
N LYS A 120 -14.95 13.38 -11.63
CA LYS A 120 -15.89 13.98 -12.59
C LYS A 120 -16.82 12.92 -13.18
N GLU A 121 -18.11 13.23 -13.28
CA GLU A 121 -19.12 12.41 -13.96
C GLU A 121 -18.75 12.30 -15.44
N GLY A 122 -18.83 11.11 -16.04
CA GLY A 122 -18.47 10.92 -17.45
C GLY A 122 -17.81 9.57 -17.80
N LYS A 123 -17.26 8.84 -16.82
CA LYS A 123 -16.92 7.41 -16.99
C LYS A 123 -18.03 6.58 -16.35
N LYS A 124 -18.50 5.51 -17.00
CA LYS A 124 -19.41 4.51 -16.38
C LYS A 124 -18.73 3.99 -15.12
N LYS A 125 -19.15 4.48 -13.96
CA LYS A 125 -18.62 4.08 -12.65
C LYS A 125 -19.57 3.07 -12.03
N PRO A 126 -19.03 2.12 -11.25
CA PRO A 126 -19.84 1.24 -10.44
C PRO A 126 -20.65 2.10 -9.45
N LYS A 127 -21.98 1.95 -9.49
CA LYS A 127 -22.90 2.57 -8.54
C LYS A 127 -22.87 1.78 -7.23
N GLY A 128 -23.09 2.47 -6.11
CA GLY A 128 -23.14 1.83 -4.80
C GLY A 128 -21.79 1.66 -4.11
N PRO A 129 -21.77 0.91 -2.98
CA PRO A 129 -20.58 0.71 -2.17
C PRO A 129 -19.53 -0.18 -2.86
N VAL A 130 -18.29 -0.08 -2.40
CA VAL A 130 -17.18 -0.95 -2.83
C VAL A 130 -16.40 -1.45 -1.62
N CYS A 131 -15.90 -2.68 -1.68
CA CYS A 131 -14.94 -3.20 -0.71
C CYS A 131 -13.51 -2.90 -1.21
N GLY A 132 -12.72 -2.24 -0.38
CA GLY A 132 -11.32 -1.95 -0.69
C GLY A 132 -10.41 -3.15 -0.43
N THR A 133 -9.23 -3.17 -1.07
CA THR A 133 -8.16 -4.14 -0.75
C THR A 133 -7.60 -4.01 0.67
N ASP A 134 -7.99 -2.97 1.40
CA ASP A 134 -7.73 -2.79 2.83
C ASP A 134 -8.81 -3.43 3.73
N GLY A 135 -9.74 -4.21 3.16
CA GLY A 135 -10.82 -4.88 3.89
C GLY A 135 -11.90 -3.92 4.41
N ARG A 136 -11.96 -2.68 3.90
CA ARG A 136 -12.93 -1.67 4.36
C ARG A 136 -13.99 -1.37 3.31
N THR A 137 -15.23 -1.23 3.79
CA THR A 137 -16.35 -0.77 2.97
C THR A 137 -16.26 0.74 2.74
N TYR A 138 -16.35 1.14 1.48
CA TYR A 138 -16.44 2.52 1.05
C TYR A 138 -17.83 2.78 0.48
N ARG A 139 -18.47 3.89 0.89
CA ARG A 139 -19.80 4.30 0.38
C ARG A 139 -19.87 4.31 -1.15
N ASN A 140 -18.77 4.62 -1.84
CA ASN A 140 -18.61 4.44 -3.27
C ASN A 140 -17.14 4.47 -3.69
N TRP A 141 -16.88 4.05 -4.94
CA TRP A 141 -15.57 4.06 -5.58
C TRP A 141 -14.85 5.42 -5.49
N CYS A 142 -15.58 6.52 -5.66
CA CYS A 142 -14.98 7.84 -5.66
C CYS A 142 -14.44 8.23 -4.28
N ARG A 143 -15.21 7.96 -3.22
CA ARG A 143 -14.75 8.21 -1.85
C ARG A 143 -13.51 7.39 -1.52
N MET A 144 -13.44 6.14 -1.97
CA MET A 144 -12.26 5.30 -1.83
C MET A 144 -11.04 5.93 -2.53
N LYS A 145 -11.15 6.30 -3.81
CA LYS A 145 -10.05 6.94 -4.55
C LYS A 145 -9.60 8.26 -3.96
N LYS A 146 -10.53 9.10 -3.49
CA LYS A 146 -10.21 10.35 -2.80
C LYS A 146 -9.46 10.09 -1.50
N LYS A 147 -9.83 9.06 -0.73
CA LYS A 147 -9.10 8.65 0.48
C LYS A 147 -7.71 8.13 0.14
N SER A 148 -7.60 7.23 -0.85
CA SER A 148 -6.33 6.70 -1.35
C SER A 148 -5.36 7.83 -1.72
N CYS A 149 -5.82 8.83 -2.50
CA CYS A 149 -5.00 9.98 -2.85
C CYS A 149 -4.59 10.83 -1.63
N LYS A 150 -5.53 11.15 -0.73
CA LYS A 150 -5.24 11.99 0.45
C LYS A 150 -4.26 11.34 1.42
N GLN A 151 -4.37 10.04 1.61
CA GLN A 151 -3.55 9.26 2.54
C GLN A 151 -2.33 8.60 1.86
N ARG A 152 -2.09 8.89 0.57
CA ARG A 152 -1.02 8.30 -0.24
C ARG A 152 -1.01 6.76 -0.22
N LEU A 153 -2.19 6.14 -0.15
CA LEU A 153 -2.35 4.68 -0.17
C LEU A 153 -2.23 4.16 -1.60
N ARG A 154 -0.99 3.92 -2.05
CA ARG A 154 -0.66 3.50 -3.43
C ARG A 154 -1.31 2.15 -3.80
N ASN A 155 -1.49 1.26 -2.83
CA ASN A 155 -2.00 -0.10 -3.06
C ASN A 155 -3.52 -0.23 -2.80
N LEU A 156 -4.22 0.86 -2.46
CA LEU A 156 -5.66 0.81 -2.23
C LEU A 156 -6.42 0.80 -3.56
N SER A 157 -7.04 -0.32 -3.87
CA SER A 157 -7.89 -0.55 -5.03
C SER A 157 -9.21 -1.21 -4.61
N VAL A 158 -10.12 -1.40 -5.57
CA VAL A 158 -11.36 -2.15 -5.31
C VAL A 158 -11.00 -3.63 -5.29
N ALA A 159 -11.34 -4.32 -4.21
CA ALA A 159 -11.29 -5.78 -4.14
C ALA A 159 -12.50 -6.37 -4.90
N TYR A 160 -13.70 -5.90 -4.57
CA TYR A 160 -14.97 -6.26 -5.23
C TYR A 160 -16.04 -5.19 -4.99
N TYR A 161 -17.13 -5.26 -5.76
CA TYR A 161 -18.27 -4.35 -5.64
C TYR A 161 -19.22 -4.78 -4.53
N GLY A 162 -19.86 -3.82 -3.86
CA GLY A 162 -20.69 -4.05 -2.68
C GLY A 162 -19.97 -3.71 -1.37
N VAL A 163 -20.59 -4.05 -0.26
CA VAL A 163 -19.97 -3.94 1.07
C VAL A 163 -19.06 -5.15 1.33
N CYS A 164 -18.01 -4.97 2.12
CA CYS A 164 -17.15 -6.09 2.50
C CYS A 164 -17.97 -7.16 3.24
N GLN A 165 -17.76 -8.42 2.88
CA GLN A 165 -18.43 -9.59 3.47
C GLN A 165 -17.47 -10.37 4.37
N SER A 166 -18.03 -11.25 5.20
CA SER A 166 -17.31 -12.22 6.03
C SER A 166 -17.19 -13.61 5.40
N SER A 167 -17.83 -13.86 4.26
CA SER A 167 -17.76 -15.11 3.50
C SER A 167 -17.73 -14.85 1.99
N CYS A 168 -17.43 -15.90 1.21
CA CYS A 168 -17.43 -15.83 -0.25
C CYS A 168 -18.82 -16.00 -0.89
N ASP A 169 -19.86 -16.36 -0.13
CA ASP A 169 -21.17 -16.78 -0.68
C ASP A 169 -21.88 -15.67 -1.47
N LYS A 170 -21.65 -14.41 -1.11
CA LYS A 170 -22.29 -13.23 -1.73
C LYS A 170 -21.31 -12.38 -2.53
N ILE A 171 -20.09 -12.86 -2.76
CA ILE A 171 -19.05 -12.08 -3.45
C ILE A 171 -18.99 -12.50 -4.92
N SER A 172 -19.29 -11.55 -5.79
CA SER A 172 -18.97 -11.66 -7.21
C SER A 172 -17.64 -10.98 -7.50
N CYS A 173 -16.61 -11.78 -7.72
CA CYS A 173 -15.28 -11.26 -8.03
C CYS A 173 -15.18 -10.71 -9.46
N PRO A 174 -14.52 -9.55 -9.67
CA PRO A 174 -14.32 -8.99 -11.01
C PRO A 174 -13.30 -9.78 -11.82
N ASP A 175 -13.29 -9.61 -13.14
CA ASP A 175 -12.26 -10.15 -14.06
C ASP A 175 -12.08 -11.68 -14.01
N SER A 176 -13.17 -12.43 -13.79
CA SER A 176 -13.13 -13.90 -13.63
C SER A 176 -12.17 -14.38 -12.52
N LYS A 177 -11.94 -13.54 -11.50
CA LYS A 177 -11.21 -13.92 -10.30
C LYS A 177 -12.06 -14.86 -9.44
N THR A 178 -11.40 -15.64 -8.61
CA THR A 178 -12.03 -16.54 -7.64
C THR A 178 -11.98 -15.89 -6.26
N CYS A 179 -13.07 -16.04 -5.50
CA CYS A 179 -13.09 -15.65 -4.10
C CYS A 179 -12.37 -16.70 -3.26
N LEU A 180 -11.34 -16.29 -2.51
CA LEU A 180 -10.55 -17.13 -1.61
C LEU A 180 -10.58 -16.52 -0.21
N LEU A 181 -10.86 -17.34 0.80
CA LEU A 181 -10.73 -16.96 2.21
C LEU A 181 -9.27 -17.09 2.66
N ASP A 182 -8.77 -16.08 3.36
CA ASP A 182 -7.48 -16.14 4.05
C ASP A 182 -7.55 -16.89 5.39
N GLN A 183 -6.45 -16.95 6.13
CA GLN A 183 -6.37 -17.63 7.42
C GLN A 183 -7.26 -17.01 8.51
N ASN A 184 -7.68 -15.75 8.34
CA ASN A 184 -8.63 -15.07 9.22
C ASN A 184 -10.08 -15.22 8.71
N LEU A 185 -10.31 -15.99 7.65
CA LEU A 185 -11.58 -16.08 6.93
C LEU A 185 -12.04 -14.74 6.33
N THR A 186 -11.08 -13.87 5.97
CA THR A 186 -11.38 -12.65 5.21
C THR A 186 -11.44 -12.99 3.72
N PRO A 187 -12.47 -12.58 2.97
CA PRO A 187 -12.57 -12.86 1.54
C PRO A 187 -11.67 -11.98 0.67
N HIS A 188 -11.02 -12.59 -0.32
CA HIS A 188 -10.16 -11.94 -1.29
C HIS A 188 -10.47 -12.41 -2.72
N CYS A 189 -10.59 -11.48 -3.66
CA CYS A 189 -10.71 -11.81 -5.08
C CYS A 189 -9.35 -11.93 -5.74
N ILE A 190 -8.93 -13.15 -6.07
CA ILE A 190 -7.61 -13.46 -6.60
C ILE A 190 -7.69 -14.17 -7.95
N HIS A 191 -6.60 -14.14 -8.71
CA HIS A 191 -6.49 -14.96 -9.91
C HIS A 191 -5.93 -16.34 -9.54
N CYS A 192 -6.75 -17.38 -9.67
CA CYS A 192 -6.24 -18.75 -9.59
C CYS A 192 -5.42 -19.04 -10.83
N SER A 193 -4.11 -19.13 -10.67
CA SER A 193 -3.18 -19.37 -11.76
C SER A 193 -3.49 -20.71 -12.40
N LYS A 194 -4.01 -20.70 -13.64
CA LYS A 194 -4.19 -21.91 -14.48
C LYS A 194 -2.88 -22.44 -15.08
N LYS A 195 -1.73 -21.97 -14.57
CA LYS A 195 -0.44 -22.51 -15.01
C LYS A 195 -0.41 -23.99 -14.67
N THR A 196 -0.20 -24.81 -15.70
CA THR A 196 -0.06 -26.25 -15.55
C THR A 196 1.02 -26.54 -14.53
N CYS A 197 0.63 -27.21 -13.44
CA CYS A 197 1.61 -27.70 -12.48
C CYS A 197 2.59 -28.64 -13.20
N PRO A 198 3.89 -28.54 -12.95
CA PRO A 198 4.87 -29.39 -13.62
C PRO A 198 4.61 -30.86 -13.26
N ALA A 199 4.90 -31.75 -14.22
CA ALA A 199 4.96 -33.17 -13.96
C ALA A 199 6.03 -33.43 -12.88
N VAL A 200 5.64 -34.15 -11.83
CA VAL A 200 6.52 -34.44 -10.70
C VAL A 200 6.48 -35.94 -10.37
N PRO A 201 7.56 -36.50 -9.82
CA PRO A 201 7.58 -37.89 -9.40
C PRO A 201 6.69 -38.11 -8.16
N LYS A 202 6.24 -39.36 -7.93
CA LYS A 202 5.31 -39.71 -6.84
C LYS A 202 5.81 -39.30 -5.45
N GLN A 203 7.11 -39.25 -5.23
CA GLN A 203 7.73 -38.83 -3.96
C GLN A 203 7.40 -37.36 -3.57
N ARG A 204 6.91 -36.55 -4.52
CA ARG A 204 6.45 -35.17 -4.24
C ARG A 204 4.97 -35.08 -3.88
N GLN A 205 4.26 -36.21 -3.76
CA GLN A 205 2.88 -36.24 -3.29
C GLN A 205 2.75 -35.65 -1.88
N VAL A 206 1.57 -35.13 -1.59
CA VAL A 206 1.20 -34.58 -0.28
C VAL A 206 -0.19 -35.07 0.12
N CYS A 207 -0.38 -35.33 1.41
CA CYS A 207 -1.69 -35.60 1.98
C CYS A 207 -2.31 -34.28 2.42
N GLY A 208 -3.50 -33.96 1.93
CA GLY A 208 -4.28 -32.82 2.38
C GLY A 208 -4.93 -33.07 3.73
N SER A 209 -5.23 -32.00 4.46
CA SER A 209 -6.06 -32.02 5.67
C SER A 209 -7.50 -32.52 5.42
N ASP A 210 -7.95 -32.49 4.17
CA ASP A 210 -9.20 -33.12 3.74
C ASP A 210 -9.09 -34.64 3.51
N GLY A 211 -7.93 -35.24 3.78
CA GLY A 211 -7.68 -36.67 3.63
C GLY A 211 -7.46 -37.13 2.19
N LEU A 212 -7.27 -36.19 1.25
CA LEU A 212 -7.02 -36.52 -0.16
C LEU A 212 -5.52 -36.45 -0.49
N THR A 213 -5.07 -37.40 -1.32
CA THR A 213 -3.69 -37.39 -1.85
C THR A 213 -3.61 -36.51 -3.09
N TYR A 214 -2.69 -35.54 -3.07
CA TYR A 214 -2.42 -34.67 -4.22
C TYR A 214 -1.08 -35.01 -4.86
N LYS A 215 -1.02 -34.93 -6.19
CA LYS A 215 0.20 -35.19 -6.99
C LYS A 215 1.39 -34.32 -6.53
N SER A 216 1.12 -33.09 -6.12
CA SER A 216 2.10 -32.21 -5.47
C SER A 216 1.43 -31.08 -4.70
N ALA A 217 2.22 -30.33 -3.94
CA ALA A 217 1.78 -29.09 -3.30
C ALA A 217 1.24 -28.04 -4.31
N CYS A 218 1.68 -28.07 -5.58
CA CYS A 218 1.12 -27.20 -6.62
C CYS A 218 -0.34 -27.58 -6.92
N HIS A 219 -0.58 -28.86 -7.19
CA HIS A 219 -1.93 -29.37 -7.51
C HIS A 219 -2.91 -29.18 -6.33
N LEU A 220 -2.43 -29.35 -5.09
CA LEU A 220 -3.24 -29.05 -3.90
C LEU A 220 -3.64 -27.56 -3.85
N ARG A 221 -2.71 -26.63 -4.12
CA ARG A 221 -2.98 -25.19 -4.09
C ARG A 221 -3.92 -24.76 -5.22
N GLU A 222 -3.82 -25.40 -6.38
CA GLU A 222 -4.74 -25.17 -7.50
C GLU A 222 -6.18 -25.52 -7.08
N VAL A 223 -6.40 -26.71 -6.53
CA VAL A 223 -7.72 -27.14 -6.03
C VAL A 223 -8.21 -26.25 -4.89
N ALA A 224 -7.34 -25.93 -3.92
CA ALA A 224 -7.68 -25.04 -2.81
C ALA A 224 -8.13 -23.64 -3.30
N CYS A 225 -7.43 -23.10 -4.31
CA CYS A 225 -7.77 -21.82 -4.90
C CYS A 225 -9.16 -21.84 -5.54
N LEU A 226 -9.47 -22.88 -6.33
CA LEU A 226 -10.77 -23.04 -6.98
C LEU A 226 -11.90 -23.33 -5.98
N LYS A 227 -11.60 -24.03 -4.88
CA LYS A 227 -12.54 -24.28 -3.77
C LYS A 227 -12.80 -23.04 -2.92
N GLY A 228 -11.99 -21.99 -3.06
CA GLY A 228 -12.15 -20.74 -2.32
C GLY A 228 -11.73 -20.81 -0.85
N ARG A 229 -11.02 -21.87 -0.43
CA ARG A 229 -10.41 -21.96 0.90
C ARG A 229 -9.13 -22.79 0.89
N ALA A 230 -8.21 -22.48 1.81
CA ALA A 230 -7.00 -23.25 1.97
C ALA A 230 -7.30 -24.72 2.30
N ILE A 231 -6.52 -25.63 1.70
CA ILE A 231 -6.42 -27.03 2.12
C ILE A 231 -5.01 -27.19 2.67
N PRO A 232 -4.79 -27.07 3.99
CA PRO A 232 -3.48 -27.32 4.57
C PRO A 232 -2.93 -28.69 4.19
N ILE A 233 -1.62 -28.76 3.92
CA ILE A 233 -0.93 -30.05 3.83
C ILE A 233 -0.90 -30.65 5.23
N ALA A 234 -1.45 -31.84 5.39
CA ALA A 234 -1.36 -32.61 6.63
C ALA A 234 0.06 -33.15 6.79
N TYR A 235 0.61 -33.81 5.77
CA TYR A 235 1.98 -34.33 5.79
C TYR A 235 2.48 -34.65 4.37
N LYS A 236 3.79 -34.89 4.24
CA LYS A 236 4.41 -35.30 2.97
C LYS A 236 4.13 -36.76 2.65
N GLY A 237 3.99 -37.06 1.36
CA GLY A 237 3.60 -38.40 0.87
C GLY A 237 2.10 -38.51 0.60
N PHE A 238 1.65 -39.71 0.31
CA PHE A 238 0.23 -40.00 0.10
C PHE A 238 -0.51 -40.18 1.43
N CYS A 239 -1.81 -39.95 1.44
CA CYS A 239 -2.64 -40.24 2.60
C CYS A 239 -2.71 -41.74 2.86
N ARG A 240 -2.53 -42.13 4.12
CA ARG A 240 -2.63 -43.52 4.60
C ARG A 240 -3.74 -43.62 5.64
N ASP A 241 -4.26 -44.82 5.82
CA ASP A 241 -5.20 -45.15 6.90
C ASP A 241 -4.44 -45.41 8.22
N ASN A 242 -5.12 -45.24 9.36
CA ASN A 242 -4.58 -45.50 10.71
C ASN A 242 -3.27 -44.76 11.05
N VAL A 243 -3.14 -43.54 10.55
CA VAL A 243 -1.96 -42.70 10.76
C VAL A 243 -2.10 -41.93 12.08
N THR A 244 -1.02 -41.89 12.86
CA THR A 244 -0.94 -41.22 14.16
C THR A 244 0.29 -40.33 14.23
N CYS A 245 0.38 -39.44 15.23
CA CYS A 245 1.59 -38.63 15.41
C CYS A 245 2.85 -39.44 15.76
N HIS A 246 2.70 -40.71 16.16
CA HIS A 246 3.85 -41.59 16.43
C HIS A 246 4.48 -42.15 15.15
N ASN A 247 3.69 -42.35 14.09
CA ASN A 247 4.14 -42.97 12.83
C ASN A 247 4.25 -41.99 11.65
N ILE A 248 3.99 -40.71 11.89
CA ILE A 248 4.33 -39.62 10.97
C ILE A 248 5.67 -39.01 11.35
N HIS A 249 6.53 -38.89 10.34
CA HIS A 249 7.72 -38.07 10.43
C HIS A 249 7.46 -36.71 9.79
N CYS A 250 7.32 -35.69 10.64
CA CYS A 250 7.27 -34.30 10.20
C CYS A 250 8.67 -33.81 9.83
N GLN A 251 8.76 -32.75 9.01
CA GLN A 251 10.05 -32.17 8.63
C GLN A 251 10.70 -31.40 9.80
N ASP A 252 11.96 -31.03 9.63
CA ASP A 252 12.70 -30.19 10.58
C ASP A 252 11.89 -28.95 10.99
N ARG A 253 11.77 -28.75 12.32
CA ARG A 253 11.02 -27.65 12.96
C ARG A 253 9.51 -27.70 12.80
N GLN A 254 8.95 -28.83 12.39
CA GLN A 254 7.51 -29.12 12.46
C GLN A 254 7.19 -30.02 13.65
N GLN A 255 6.03 -29.79 14.27
CA GLN A 255 5.44 -30.66 15.27
C GLN A 255 4.19 -31.33 14.69
N CYS A 256 3.90 -32.55 15.14
CA CYS A 256 2.67 -33.22 14.78
C CYS A 256 1.56 -32.82 15.76
N LEU A 257 0.47 -32.25 15.23
CA LEU A 257 -0.72 -31.89 15.98
C LEU A 257 -1.90 -32.76 15.54
N LEU A 258 -2.79 -33.09 16.47
CA LEU A 258 -4.02 -33.83 16.15
C LEU A 258 -5.14 -32.88 15.72
N ASP A 259 -5.78 -33.17 14.60
CA ASP A 259 -6.95 -32.44 14.11
C ASP A 259 -8.23 -33.10 14.63
N MET A 260 -8.77 -32.55 15.74
CA MET A 260 -9.91 -33.14 16.43
C MET A 260 -11.21 -33.06 15.60
N GLU A 261 -11.34 -32.05 14.73
CA GLU A 261 -12.48 -31.93 13.81
C GLU A 261 -12.41 -32.95 12.68
N ALA A 262 -11.19 -33.33 12.28
CA ALA A 262 -10.94 -34.40 11.30
C ALA A 262 -10.78 -35.80 11.94
N GLY A 263 -11.38 -36.04 13.11
CA GLY A 263 -11.36 -37.35 13.77
C GLY A 263 -9.99 -37.75 14.33
N GLY A 264 -9.19 -36.78 14.76
CA GLY A 264 -7.85 -37.00 15.34
C GLY A 264 -6.76 -37.25 14.30
N ARG A 265 -6.99 -36.89 13.03
CA ARG A 265 -5.98 -37.07 11.98
C ARG A 265 -4.75 -36.18 12.23
N PRO A 266 -3.53 -36.69 12.07
CA PRO A 266 -2.31 -35.93 12.34
C PRO A 266 -1.99 -34.90 11.25
N ARG A 267 -1.55 -33.71 11.67
CA ARG A 267 -1.07 -32.61 10.81
C ARG A 267 0.29 -32.11 11.28
N CYS A 268 1.26 -32.08 10.38
CA CYS A 268 2.58 -31.49 10.60
C CYS A 268 2.51 -29.97 10.45
N VAL A 269 2.71 -29.25 11.55
CA VAL A 269 2.59 -27.80 11.64
C VAL A 269 3.93 -27.18 12.04
N ALA A 270 4.31 -26.08 11.41
CA ALA A 270 5.51 -25.32 11.79
C ALA A 270 5.22 -24.51 13.06
N CYS A 271 5.78 -24.94 14.20
CA CYS A 271 5.51 -24.33 15.50
C CYS A 271 6.56 -23.32 15.95
N SER A 272 7.66 -23.18 15.21
CA SER A 272 8.66 -22.11 15.41
C SER A 272 8.14 -20.75 14.94
N ILE A 273 7.11 -20.21 15.59
CA ILE A 273 6.44 -18.96 15.23
C ILE A 273 6.76 -17.89 16.29
N SER A 274 7.20 -16.70 15.83
CA SER A 274 7.37 -15.50 16.67
C SER A 274 6.35 -14.44 16.28
N CYS A 275 5.42 -14.13 17.19
CA CYS A 275 4.34 -13.18 16.93
C CYS A 275 4.79 -11.74 17.16
N ARG A 276 4.95 -10.96 16.08
CA ARG A 276 5.34 -9.54 16.15
C ARG A 276 4.11 -8.59 16.10
N PRO A 277 3.98 -7.59 16.98
CA PRO A 277 2.77 -6.78 17.12
C PRO A 277 2.36 -5.94 15.89
N LYS A 278 3.31 -5.52 15.05
CA LYS A 278 3.08 -4.43 14.05
C LYS A 278 2.36 -4.85 12.76
N LEU A 279 2.05 -6.13 12.56
CA LEU A 279 1.60 -6.66 11.26
C LEU A 279 0.32 -7.51 11.32
N LEU A 280 -0.32 -7.61 12.48
CA LEU A 280 -1.31 -8.65 12.69
C LEU A 280 -2.74 -8.15 12.44
N HIS A 281 -3.40 -8.80 11.49
CA HIS A 281 -4.85 -8.76 11.31
C HIS A 281 -5.53 -9.10 12.64
N GLY A 282 -6.67 -8.44 12.92
CA GLY A 282 -7.33 -8.37 14.23
C GLY A 282 -7.76 -9.71 14.85
N PRO A 283 -8.55 -9.68 15.94
CA PRO A 283 -8.87 -10.88 16.71
C PRO A 283 -9.55 -11.95 15.88
N VAL A 284 -9.32 -13.21 16.25
CA VAL A 284 -9.95 -14.39 15.63
C VAL A 284 -10.57 -15.28 16.71
N CYS A 285 -11.68 -15.93 16.37
CA CYS A 285 -12.26 -16.99 17.18
C CYS A 285 -11.75 -18.34 16.66
N GLY A 286 -11.09 -19.11 17.53
CA GLY A 286 -10.62 -20.46 17.20
C GLY A 286 -11.74 -21.49 17.22
N THR A 287 -11.52 -22.64 16.59
CA THR A 287 -12.43 -23.81 16.64
C THR A 287 -12.67 -24.31 18.06
N ASN A 288 -11.74 -24.06 18.99
CA ASN A 288 -11.89 -24.31 20.42
C ASN A 288 -12.73 -23.23 21.17
N ASN A 289 -13.47 -22.39 20.45
CA ASN A 289 -14.28 -21.28 20.98
C ASN A 289 -13.50 -20.26 21.84
N SER A 290 -12.17 -20.18 21.67
CA SER A 290 -11.34 -19.19 22.37
C SER A 290 -11.01 -18.02 21.46
N THR A 291 -11.03 -16.81 22.02
CA THR A 291 -10.65 -15.59 21.30
C THR A 291 -9.15 -15.37 21.39
N TYR A 292 -8.50 -15.24 20.25
CA TYR A 292 -7.08 -14.91 20.15
C TYR A 292 -6.92 -13.49 19.64
N GLN A 293 -5.91 -12.79 20.15
CA GLN A 293 -5.60 -11.44 19.68
C GLN A 293 -5.32 -11.40 18.17
N THR A 294 -4.69 -12.46 17.67
CA THR A 294 -4.30 -12.62 16.26
C THR A 294 -4.23 -14.10 15.92
N TRP A 295 -4.29 -14.44 14.63
CA TRP A 295 -4.10 -15.80 14.14
C TRP A 295 -2.76 -16.43 14.59
N CYS A 296 -1.70 -15.61 14.69
CA CYS A 296 -0.39 -16.07 15.15
C CYS A 296 -0.43 -16.63 16.58
N HIS A 297 -1.11 -15.95 17.50
CA HIS A 297 -1.24 -16.40 18.88
C HIS A 297 -2.12 -17.67 18.99
N MET A 298 -3.12 -17.81 18.11
CA MET A 298 -3.90 -19.05 18.00
C MET A 298 -3.02 -20.24 17.60
N MET A 299 -2.15 -20.05 16.60
CA MET A 299 -1.20 -21.10 16.18
C MET A 299 -0.20 -21.45 17.27
N GLN A 300 0.29 -20.46 18.03
CA GLN A 300 1.18 -20.71 19.17
C GLN A 300 0.49 -21.56 20.25
N ASP A 301 -0.78 -21.28 20.55
CA ASP A 301 -1.57 -22.06 21.51
C ASP A 301 -1.85 -23.49 20.98
N ALA A 302 -2.19 -23.64 19.69
CA ALA A 302 -2.36 -24.95 19.05
C ALA A 302 -1.11 -25.82 19.21
N CYS A 303 0.06 -25.24 18.93
CA CYS A 303 1.35 -25.90 19.11
C CYS A 303 1.64 -26.25 20.58
N SER A 304 1.33 -25.35 21.52
CA SER A 304 1.51 -25.61 22.95
C SER A 304 0.62 -26.75 23.46
N LYS A 305 -0.58 -26.91 22.87
CA LYS A 305 -1.58 -27.89 23.31
C LYS A 305 -1.50 -29.23 22.58
N GLY A 306 -0.81 -29.31 21.45
CA GLY A 306 -0.66 -30.55 20.69
C GLY A 306 -1.84 -30.91 19.78
N TYR A 307 -2.79 -30.00 19.58
CA TYR A 307 -3.93 -30.19 18.68
C TYR A 307 -4.17 -28.95 17.81
N VAL A 308 -4.74 -29.16 16.62
CA VAL A 308 -4.98 -28.08 15.66
C VAL A 308 -6.11 -27.18 16.16
N ILE A 309 -5.87 -25.88 16.11
CA ILE A 309 -6.88 -24.85 16.30
C ILE A 309 -6.90 -24.04 15.02
N ASP A 310 -7.97 -24.15 14.25
CA ASP A 310 -8.18 -23.36 13.03
C ASP A 310 -9.13 -22.18 13.33
N THR A 311 -9.19 -21.20 12.43
CA THR A 311 -10.10 -20.07 12.60
C THR A 311 -11.54 -20.52 12.34
N LYS A 312 -12.41 -20.35 13.33
CA LYS A 312 -13.86 -20.58 13.21
C LYS A 312 -14.56 -19.40 12.55
N HIS A 313 -14.25 -18.19 12.97
CA HIS A 313 -14.70 -16.94 12.33
C HIS A 313 -13.76 -15.78 12.67
N SER A 314 -13.80 -14.73 11.84
CA SER A 314 -13.10 -13.48 12.13
C SER A 314 -13.74 -12.75 13.32
N GLY A 315 -12.96 -11.98 14.06
CA GLY A 315 -13.41 -11.26 15.25
C GLY A 315 -13.32 -12.07 16.53
N LYS A 316 -13.83 -11.50 17.62
CA LYS A 316 -13.88 -12.19 18.93
C LYS A 316 -14.98 -13.24 18.93
N CYS A 317 -14.80 -14.33 19.65
CA CYS A 317 -15.89 -15.28 19.90
C CYS A 317 -17.04 -14.56 20.60
N VAL A 318 -18.25 -14.79 20.11
CA VAL A 318 -19.48 -14.32 20.76
C VAL A 318 -20.06 -15.46 21.58
N SER A 319 -20.51 -15.17 22.80
CA SER A 319 -21.32 -16.11 23.56
C SER A 319 -22.66 -16.31 22.84
N PHE A 320 -23.18 -17.54 22.80
CA PHE A 320 -24.45 -17.90 22.15
C PHE A 320 -25.62 -16.95 22.47
N ALA A 321 -25.62 -16.31 23.65
CA ALA A 321 -26.66 -15.38 24.09
C ALA A 321 -26.76 -14.07 23.27
N LEU A 322 -25.69 -13.63 22.59
CA LEU A 322 -25.68 -12.36 21.83
C LEU A 322 -25.95 -12.54 20.33
N TRP A 323 -25.91 -13.78 19.83
CA TRP A 323 -26.16 -14.07 18.41
C TRP A 323 -27.64 -13.92 18.04
N ILE A 324 -28.55 -14.19 18.99
CA ILE A 324 -30.00 -13.99 18.79
C ILE A 324 -30.35 -12.50 18.70
N SER A 325 -29.70 -11.62 19.48
CA SER A 325 -30.01 -10.19 19.44
C SER A 325 -29.61 -9.50 18.14
N GLU A 326 -28.55 -9.94 17.45
CA GLU A 326 -28.16 -9.36 16.15
C GLU A 326 -28.98 -9.89 14.96
N ILE A 327 -29.61 -11.07 15.08
CA ILE A 327 -30.49 -11.62 14.04
C ILE A 327 -31.93 -11.12 14.20
N VAL A 328 -32.38 -10.87 15.43
CA VAL A 328 -33.77 -10.46 15.70
C VAL A 328 -33.95 -8.93 15.62
N TRP A 329 -32.88 -8.13 15.74
CA TRP A 329 -32.94 -6.66 15.74
C TRP A 329 -31.97 -6.00 14.73
N GLY A 330 -31.58 -6.71 13.66
CA GLY A 330 -30.69 -6.23 12.60
C GLY A 330 -31.36 -6.09 11.24
#